data_AF-A0A7R9DU89-F1
#
_entry.id   AF-A0A7R9DU89-F1
#
_cell.length_a   1.000
_cell.length_b   1.000
_cell.length_c   1.000
_cell.angle_alpha   90.00
_cell.angle_beta   90.00
_cell.angle_gamma   90.00
#
_symmetry.space_group_name_H-M   'P 1'
#
loop_
_entity.id
_entity.type
_entity.pdbx_description
1 polymer ?
#
loop_
_entity_poly.entity_id
_entity_poly.type
_entity_poly.pdbx_seq_one_letter_code
_entity_poly.pdbx_strand_id
1 'polypeptide(L)'
;MVEHSNGNIVVPENDNDLMDSDNEVNEKPHTVLLEAISQLGGKQRVKPPTRKEPSLQVSEFHLVKRGTGFKSDVNVNELVEVLGQRSSHAKIGRKLQSIQKKSKTLRKPLEKNLSEKIQRSLGFENVKKELGKWDAVVHKNRSSDSLSFPLNQPDSRLPTSNALIANWK
;
A
#
# COMPACT_ATOMS: atom_id res chain seq x y z
N MET A 1 -54.65 51.12 62.66
CA MET A 1 -53.84 52.25 63.15
C MET A 1 -52.55 52.25 62.37
N VAL A 2 -52.33 53.35 61.64
CA VAL A 2 -51.11 53.85 60.98
C VAL A 2 -50.51 53.08 59.80
N GLU A 3 -50.52 53.78 58.66
CA GLU A 3 -49.75 53.62 57.42
C GLU A 3 -48.22 53.68 57.72
N HIS A 4 -47.29 53.41 56.81
CA HIS A 4 -46.84 54.22 55.65
C HIS A 4 -46.12 53.23 54.71
N SER A 5 -46.57 53.04 53.47
CA SER A 5 -46.26 53.83 52.26
C SER A 5 -44.77 54.03 51.96
N ASN A 6 -44.38 53.53 50.76
CA ASN A 6 -43.38 54.01 49.79
C ASN A 6 -42.47 52.85 49.33
N GLY A 7 -42.40 52.45 48.06
CA GLY A 7 -42.92 53.06 46.84
C GLY A 7 -42.93 52.06 45.67
N ASN A 8 -44.06 52.10 44.96
CA ASN A 8 -44.31 52.10 43.52
C ASN A 8 -43.13 51.77 42.55
N ILE A 9 -43.36 50.86 41.59
CA ILE A 9 -43.57 51.18 40.14
C ILE A 9 -43.50 49.89 39.28
N VAL A 10 -44.67 49.54 38.73
CA VAL A 10 -44.99 49.16 37.32
C VAL A 10 -44.34 47.90 36.70
N VAL A 11 -45.22 46.91 36.45
CA VAL A 11 -45.17 45.84 35.43
C VAL A 11 -45.54 46.48 34.07
N PRO A 12 -44.99 46.10 32.89
CA PRO A 12 -45.32 44.81 32.27
C PRO A 12 -44.20 44.13 31.45
N GLU A 13 -44.39 42.83 31.25
CA GLU A 13 -43.78 42.03 30.20
C GLU A 13 -43.95 42.69 28.83
N ASN A 14 -42.87 42.74 28.06
CA ASN A 14 -42.92 43.00 26.63
C ASN A 14 -41.94 42.03 25.95
N ASP A 15 -42.48 40.88 25.55
CA ASP A 15 -41.83 39.98 24.60
C ASP A 15 -41.71 40.70 23.25
N ASN A 16 -40.49 40.96 22.80
CA ASN A 16 -40.04 40.98 21.40
C ASN A 16 -38.71 41.74 21.28
N ASP A 17 -37.61 41.09 21.65
CA ASP A 17 -36.30 41.40 21.07
C ASP A 17 -35.76 40.14 20.39
N LEU A 18 -36.50 39.71 19.36
CA LEU A 18 -35.97 38.85 18.32
C LEU A 18 -35.28 39.73 17.29
N MET A 19 -34.02 39.36 17.00
CA MET A 19 -33.19 39.82 15.88
C MET A 19 -32.53 41.19 16.04
N ASP A 20 -31.39 41.21 16.74
CA ASP A 20 -30.24 41.95 16.20
C ASP A 20 -29.08 40.96 16.01
N SER A 21 -29.15 40.29 14.86
CA SER A 21 -28.05 39.46 14.35
C SER A 21 -26.94 40.42 13.92
N ASP A 22 -26.12 40.80 14.89
CA ASP A 22 -24.86 41.55 14.75
C ASP A 22 -23.77 40.69 14.08
N ASN A 23 -24.16 40.01 12.99
CA ASN A 23 -23.29 39.23 12.13
C ASN A 23 -23.23 39.95 10.78
N GLU A 24 -22.87 41.23 10.81
CA GLU A 24 -22.38 41.94 9.64
C GLU A 24 -21.06 41.27 9.24
N VAL A 25 -21.17 40.23 8.41
CA VAL A 25 -20.02 39.62 7.74
C VAL A 25 -19.46 40.73 6.87
N ASN A 26 -18.40 41.37 7.35
CA ASN A 26 -17.68 42.38 6.58
C ASN A 26 -17.42 41.81 5.17
N GLU A 27 -18.06 42.41 4.15
CA GLU A 27 -18.10 41.81 2.81
C GLU A 27 -16.70 41.69 2.22
N LYS A 28 -15.84 42.66 2.51
CA LYS A 28 -14.47 42.73 1.97
C LYS A 28 -13.59 41.53 2.36
N PRO A 29 -13.42 41.15 3.64
CA PRO A 29 -12.67 39.94 3.99
C PRO A 29 -13.37 38.67 3.50
N HIS A 30 -14.70 38.65 3.45
CA HIS A 30 -15.43 37.49 2.95
C HIS A 30 -15.20 37.26 1.45
N THR A 31 -15.20 38.31 0.62
CA THR A 31 -14.89 38.18 -0.81
C THR A 31 -13.45 37.75 -1.05
N VAL A 32 -12.50 38.28 -0.27
CA VAL A 32 -11.07 37.88 -0.36
C VAL A 32 -10.89 36.40 0.00
N LEU A 33 -11.60 35.94 1.02
CA LEU A 33 -11.56 34.53 1.43
C LEU A 33 -12.15 33.61 0.35
N LEU A 34 -13.29 33.97 -0.23
CA LEU A 34 -13.89 33.20 -1.33
C LEU A 34 -13.00 33.17 -2.57
N GLU A 35 -12.33 34.27 -2.89
CA GLU A 35 -11.37 34.33 -3.99
C GLU A 35 -10.18 33.39 -3.73
N ALA A 36 -9.60 33.41 -2.53
CA ALA A 36 -8.50 32.52 -2.15
C ALA A 36 -8.91 31.04 -2.19
N ILE A 37 -10.11 30.70 -1.71
CA ILE A 37 -10.66 29.33 -1.77
C ILE A 37 -10.86 28.91 -3.24
N SER A 38 -11.35 29.82 -4.09
CA SER A 38 -11.54 29.55 -5.52
C SER A 38 -10.21 29.26 -6.24
N GLN A 39 -9.14 29.96 -5.88
CA GLN A 39 -7.80 29.75 -6.42
C GLN A 39 -7.20 28.42 -5.95
N LEU A 40 -7.51 27.98 -4.72
CA LEU A 40 -7.04 26.71 -4.17
C LEU A 40 -7.80 25.49 -4.71
N GLY A 41 -9.10 25.65 -5.03
CA GLY A 41 -9.95 24.59 -5.56
C GLY A 41 -9.61 24.15 -6.99
N GLY A 42 -8.79 24.94 -7.70
CA GLY A 42 -8.21 24.54 -8.98
C GLY A 42 -7.23 23.39 -8.77
N LYS A 43 -7.43 22.27 -9.46
CA LYS A 43 -6.45 21.16 -9.51
C LYS A 43 -5.12 21.72 -10.04
N GLN A 44 -4.21 22.08 -9.15
CA GLN A 44 -2.88 22.54 -9.53
C GLN A 44 -2.23 21.37 -10.28
N ARG A 45 -2.11 21.49 -11.61
CA ARG A 45 -1.44 20.48 -12.44
C ARG A 45 0.05 20.59 -12.14
N VAL A 46 0.48 19.90 -11.09
CA VAL A 46 1.90 19.67 -10.83
C VAL A 46 2.43 18.93 -12.07
N LYS A 47 3.31 19.60 -12.81
CA LYS A 47 3.99 18.95 -13.94
C LYS A 47 4.68 17.70 -13.39
N PRO A 48 4.62 16.56 -14.09
CA PRO A 48 5.28 15.36 -13.61
C PRO A 48 6.76 15.68 -13.33
N PRO A 49 7.31 15.21 -12.21
CA PRO A 49 8.70 15.47 -11.86
C PRO A 49 9.59 15.01 -13.02
N THR A 50 10.17 15.98 -13.73
CA THR A 50 11.02 15.69 -14.89
C THR A 50 12.45 15.68 -14.40
N ARG A 51 12.99 14.46 -14.21
CA ARG A 51 14.36 14.26 -13.74
C ARG A 51 15.34 14.56 -14.89
N LYS A 52 16.22 15.55 -14.72
CA LYS A 52 17.35 15.80 -15.62
C LYS A 52 18.50 14.84 -15.25
N GLU A 53 18.39 13.57 -15.62
CA GLU A 53 19.55 12.67 -15.57
C GLU A 53 20.33 12.76 -16.88
N PRO A 54 21.66 12.58 -16.86
CA PRO A 54 22.43 12.22 -18.05
C PRO A 54 21.82 10.95 -18.68
N SER A 55 21.88 10.84 -20.00
CA SER A 55 21.22 9.81 -20.81
C SER A 55 21.21 8.41 -20.20
N LEU A 56 20.09 7.69 -20.37
CA LEU A 56 19.86 6.32 -19.90
C LEU A 56 20.94 5.30 -20.34
N GLN A 57 21.73 5.63 -21.36
CA GLN A 57 22.91 4.88 -21.77
C GLN A 57 24.12 5.82 -21.76
N VAL A 58 25.13 5.47 -20.97
CA VAL A 58 26.47 6.05 -21.01
C VAL A 58 27.40 4.90 -21.38
N SER A 59 27.93 4.93 -22.61
CA SER A 59 28.95 3.99 -23.07
C SER A 59 30.22 4.77 -23.35
N GLU A 60 31.31 4.39 -22.68
CA GLU A 60 32.65 4.94 -22.90
C GLU A 60 33.19 4.54 -24.30
N PHE A 61 32.63 3.49 -24.89
CA PHE A 61 32.94 3.01 -26.22
C PHE A 61 31.88 3.54 -27.19
N HIS A 62 32.14 4.69 -27.81
CA HIS A 62 31.34 5.26 -28.89
C HIS A 62 31.49 4.45 -30.20
N LEU A 63 31.28 3.13 -30.17
CA LEU A 63 31.41 2.25 -31.33
C LEU A 63 30.24 2.36 -32.33
N VAL A 64 29.20 3.14 -32.01
CA VAL A 64 28.12 3.48 -32.94
C VAL A 64 28.35 4.87 -33.50
N LYS A 65 28.90 4.94 -34.72
CA LYS A 65 28.86 6.14 -35.56
C LYS A 65 27.39 6.41 -35.88
N ARG A 66 26.74 7.24 -35.06
CA ARG A 66 25.37 7.74 -35.31
C ARG A 66 25.43 8.76 -36.44
N GLY A 67 25.59 8.26 -37.65
CA GLY A 67 25.64 9.06 -38.87
C GLY A 67 25.54 8.12 -40.04
N THR A 68 24.44 8.23 -40.79
CA THR A 68 23.95 7.36 -41.88
C THR A 68 23.14 6.17 -41.38
N GLY A 69 21.89 6.07 -41.87
CA GLY A 69 20.83 5.16 -41.43
C GLY A 69 21.04 3.68 -41.73
N PHE A 70 22.26 3.18 -41.57
CA PHE A 70 22.53 1.75 -41.58
C PHE A 70 22.36 1.19 -40.18
N LYS A 71 21.46 0.20 -40.06
CA LYS A 71 21.33 -0.68 -38.89
C LYS A 71 22.63 -1.48 -38.72
N SER A 72 23.66 -0.86 -38.17
CA SER A 72 24.92 -1.52 -37.82
C SER A 72 24.87 -2.08 -36.40
N ASP A 73 23.73 -2.67 -36.01
CA ASP A 73 23.69 -3.53 -34.83
C ASP A 73 24.25 -4.87 -35.27
N VAL A 74 25.52 -5.11 -34.95
CA VAL A 74 26.14 -6.42 -35.17
C VAL A 74 25.36 -7.46 -34.36
N ASN A 75 24.73 -8.42 -35.07
CA ASN A 75 23.94 -9.43 -34.41
C ASN A 75 24.87 -10.45 -33.73
N VAL A 76 24.79 -10.54 -32.41
CA VAL A 76 25.62 -11.46 -31.62
C VAL A 76 25.40 -12.93 -32.05
N ASN A 77 24.21 -13.28 -32.52
CA ASN A 77 23.93 -14.63 -33.01
C ASN A 77 24.71 -14.95 -34.29
N GLU A 78 24.82 -14.00 -35.21
CA GLU A 78 25.58 -14.15 -36.47
C GLU A 78 27.09 -14.33 -36.18
N LEU A 79 27.63 -13.56 -35.23
CA LEU A 79 29.02 -13.73 -34.78
C LEU A 79 29.27 -15.13 -34.19
N VAL A 80 28.30 -15.68 -33.48
CA VAL A 80 28.40 -16.99 -32.83
C VAL A 80 28.29 -18.13 -33.82
N GLU A 81 27.54 -17.95 -34.91
CA GLU A 81 27.52 -18.89 -36.02
C GLU A 81 28.89 -18.97 -36.71
N VAL A 82 29.51 -17.82 -36.98
CA VAL A 82 30.87 -17.77 -37.55
C VAL A 82 31.90 -18.38 -36.58
N LEU A 83 31.83 -18.04 -35.29
CA LEU A 83 32.74 -18.61 -34.28
C LEU A 83 32.54 -20.13 -34.12
N GLY A 84 31.30 -20.60 -34.26
CA GLY A 84 30.89 -22.00 -34.10
C GLY A 84 31.47 -22.93 -35.15
N GLN A 85 31.93 -22.41 -36.30
CA GLN A 85 32.59 -23.19 -37.36
C GLN A 85 33.91 -23.82 -36.88
N ARG A 86 34.56 -23.23 -35.87
CA ARG A 86 35.80 -23.76 -35.28
C ARG A 86 35.49 -24.57 -34.03
N SER A 87 35.95 -25.83 -33.99
CA SER A 87 35.74 -26.76 -32.87
C SER A 87 36.25 -26.22 -31.52
N SER A 88 37.31 -25.41 -31.51
CA SER A 88 37.85 -24.74 -30.33
C SER A 88 36.87 -23.74 -29.68
N HIS A 89 35.94 -23.19 -30.46
CA HIS A 89 35.02 -22.13 -30.04
C HIS A 89 33.56 -22.59 -29.89
N ALA A 90 33.25 -23.84 -30.23
CA ALA A 90 31.91 -24.43 -30.07
C ALA A 90 31.36 -24.40 -28.62
N LYS A 91 32.23 -24.27 -27.61
CA LYS A 91 31.83 -24.08 -26.20
C LYS A 91 31.21 -22.70 -25.96
N ILE A 92 31.65 -21.68 -26.70
CA ILE A 92 31.20 -20.29 -26.57
C ILE A 92 29.75 -20.17 -27.04
N GLY A 93 29.41 -20.75 -28.21
CA GLY A 93 28.04 -20.75 -28.71
C GLY A 93 27.08 -21.48 -27.78
N ARG A 94 27.47 -22.65 -27.24
CA ARG A 94 26.67 -23.38 -26.24
C ARG A 94 26.43 -22.57 -24.96
N LYS A 95 27.45 -21.84 -24.48
CA LYS A 95 27.33 -20.97 -23.30
C LYS A 95 26.38 -19.82 -23.56
N LEU A 96 26.47 -19.18 -24.73
CA LEU A 96 25.57 -18.09 -25.11
C LEU A 96 24.11 -18.59 -25.19
N GLN A 97 23.87 -19.71 -25.87
CA GLN A 97 22.53 -20.30 -25.95
C GLN A 97 21.97 -20.64 -24.55
N SER A 98 22.81 -21.14 -23.64
CA SER A 98 22.41 -21.35 -22.25
C SER A 98 22.11 -20.03 -21.52
N ILE A 99 22.85 -18.96 -21.80
CA ILE A 99 22.60 -17.64 -21.22
C ILE A 99 21.28 -17.11 -21.77
N GLN A 100 21.08 -17.04 -23.09
CA GLN A 100 19.80 -16.59 -23.68
C GLN A 100 18.58 -17.33 -23.13
N LYS A 101 18.69 -18.64 -22.89
CA LYS A 101 17.59 -19.45 -22.32
C LYS A 101 17.34 -19.19 -20.83
N LYS A 102 18.38 -18.89 -20.05
CA LYS A 102 18.32 -18.79 -18.57
C LYS A 102 18.33 -17.36 -18.04
N SER A 103 18.92 -16.43 -18.79
CA SER A 103 19.09 -15.04 -18.40
C SER A 103 17.81 -14.29 -18.70
N LYS A 104 16.96 -14.17 -17.69
CA LYS A 104 15.92 -13.16 -17.69
C LYS A 104 16.48 -11.95 -16.97
N THR A 105 16.64 -10.84 -17.69
CA THR A 105 17.02 -9.57 -17.07
C THR A 105 15.99 -9.24 -15.98
N LEU A 106 16.47 -9.00 -14.76
CA LEU A 106 15.61 -8.57 -13.67
C LEU A 106 15.00 -7.23 -14.05
N ARG A 107 13.69 -7.10 -13.80
CA ARG A 107 13.01 -5.83 -14.02
C ARG A 107 13.55 -4.80 -13.03
N LYS A 108 13.53 -3.54 -13.44
CA LYS A 108 13.85 -2.41 -12.54
C LYS A 108 13.04 -2.56 -11.24
N PRO A 109 13.66 -2.41 -10.06
CA PRO A 109 12.93 -2.43 -8.81
C PRO A 109 11.86 -1.34 -8.79
N LEU A 110 10.73 -1.65 -8.17
CA LEU A 110 9.62 -0.72 -8.02
C LEU A 110 9.95 0.36 -6.98
N GLU A 111 9.22 1.47 -7.02
CA GLU A 111 9.27 2.48 -5.97
C GLU A 111 8.77 1.92 -4.63
N LYS A 112 9.35 2.39 -3.52
CA LYS A 112 9.10 1.83 -2.17
C LYS A 112 7.61 1.71 -1.83
N ASN A 113 6.85 2.78 -2.04
CA ASN A 113 5.41 2.82 -1.76
C ASN A 113 4.63 1.72 -2.51
N LEU A 114 4.98 1.49 -3.79
CA LEU A 114 4.33 0.47 -4.61
C LEU A 114 4.75 -0.94 -4.19
N SER A 115 6.04 -1.16 -3.92
CA SER A 115 6.52 -2.46 -3.45
C SER A 115 5.90 -2.84 -2.10
N GLU A 116 5.79 -1.91 -1.17
CA GLU A 116 5.19 -2.14 0.15
C GLU A 116 3.69 -2.42 0.04
N LYS A 117 2.98 -1.73 -0.87
CA LYS A 117 1.56 -2.03 -1.15
C LYS A 117 1.40 -3.46 -1.67
N ILE A 118 2.25 -3.89 -2.59
CA ILE A 118 2.23 -5.26 -3.13
C ILE A 118 2.53 -6.26 -2.01
N GLN A 119 3.58 -6.04 -1.23
CA GLN A 119 3.93 -6.91 -0.11
C GLN A 119 2.80 -7.04 0.91
N ARG A 120 2.13 -5.94 1.27
CA ARG A 120 0.96 -5.97 2.16
C ARG A 120 -0.20 -6.76 1.55
N SER A 121 -0.49 -6.59 0.26
CA SER A 121 -1.55 -7.34 -0.40
C SER A 121 -1.28 -8.85 -0.41
N LEU A 122 -0.03 -9.26 -0.66
CA LEU A 122 0.38 -10.66 -0.60
C LEU A 122 0.32 -11.21 0.83
N GLY A 123 0.76 -10.40 1.81
CA GLY A 123 0.66 -10.73 3.22
C GLY A 123 -0.79 -10.97 3.66
N PHE A 124 -1.71 -10.09 3.24
CA PHE A 124 -3.14 -10.24 3.50
C PHE A 124 -3.70 -11.55 2.92
N GLU A 125 -3.42 -11.85 1.64
CA GLU A 125 -3.92 -13.08 1.01
C GLU A 125 -3.36 -14.34 1.68
N ASN A 126 -2.10 -14.32 2.11
CA ASN A 126 -1.51 -15.44 2.84
C ASN A 126 -2.18 -15.62 4.21
N VAL A 127 -2.32 -14.55 4.99
CA VAL A 127 -2.98 -14.60 6.31
C VAL A 127 -4.44 -15.02 6.19
N LYS A 128 -5.15 -14.53 5.16
CA LYS A 128 -6.54 -14.91 4.87
C LYS A 128 -6.68 -16.42 4.62
N LYS A 129 -5.74 -17.03 3.88
CA LYS A 129 -5.72 -18.48 3.66
C LYS A 129 -5.45 -19.26 4.95
N GLU A 130 -4.51 -18.78 5.77
CA GLU A 130 -4.22 -19.40 7.06
C GLU A 130 -5.41 -19.31 8.03
N LEU A 131 -6.08 -18.15 8.08
CA LEU A 131 -7.29 -17.97 8.87
C LEU A 131 -8.45 -18.83 8.35
N GLY A 132 -8.56 -19.02 7.03
CA GLY A 132 -9.55 -19.90 6.42
C GLY A 132 -9.49 -21.35 6.93
N LYS A 133 -8.33 -21.82 7.41
CA LYS A 133 -8.21 -23.15 8.03
C LYS A 133 -9.04 -23.28 9.32
N TRP A 134 -9.29 -22.17 10.00
CA TRP A 134 -10.07 -22.12 11.24
C TRP A 134 -11.58 -22.04 11.02
N ASP A 135 -12.02 -21.75 9.79
CA ASP A 135 -13.44 -21.51 9.49
C ASP A 135 -14.32 -22.70 9.86
N ALA A 136 -13.85 -23.93 9.59
CA ALA A 136 -14.57 -25.15 9.96
C ALA A 136 -14.78 -25.30 11.48
N VAL A 137 -13.76 -25.00 12.29
CA VAL A 137 -13.84 -25.07 13.76
C VAL A 137 -14.77 -23.98 14.30
N VAL A 138 -14.65 -22.76 13.77
CA VAL A 138 -15.50 -21.63 14.15
C VAL A 138 -16.96 -21.91 13.80
N HIS A 139 -17.24 -22.42 12.59
CA HIS A 139 -18.59 -22.75 12.15
C HIS A 139 -19.21 -23.84 13.01
N LYS A 140 -18.47 -24.92 13.29
CA LYS A 140 -18.91 -25.99 14.19
C LYS A 140 -19.25 -25.47 15.58
N ASN A 141 -18.41 -24.60 16.15
CA ASN A 141 -18.67 -24.02 17.47
C ASN A 141 -19.90 -23.09 17.46
N ARG A 142 -20.16 -22.38 16.36
CA ARG A 142 -21.34 -21.51 16.20
C ARG A 142 -22.65 -22.28 16.02
N SER A 143 -22.61 -23.44 15.37
CA SER A 143 -23.78 -24.27 15.13
C SER A 143 -24.08 -25.27 16.27
N SER A 144 -23.28 -25.26 17.34
CA SER A 144 -23.47 -26.17 18.48
C SER A 144 -24.50 -25.59 19.46
N ASP A 145 -25.45 -26.40 19.91
CA ASP A 145 -26.49 -25.97 20.86
C ASP A 145 -25.92 -25.57 22.23
N SER A 146 -24.83 -26.21 22.63
CA SER A 146 -24.11 -25.89 23.86
C SER A 146 -22.60 -26.05 23.66
N LEU A 147 -21.84 -25.29 24.45
CA LEU A 147 -20.39 -25.33 24.46
C LEU A 147 -19.93 -25.35 25.91
N SER A 148 -19.18 -26.40 26.29
CA SER A 148 -18.62 -26.53 27.63
C SER A 148 -17.18 -26.06 27.64
N PHE A 149 -16.84 -25.26 28.64
CA PHE A 149 -15.49 -24.71 28.84
C PHE A 149 -14.90 -25.23 30.15
N PRO A 150 -13.57 -25.45 30.23
CA PRO A 150 -12.56 -25.15 29.21
C PRO A 150 -12.55 -26.16 28.05
N LEU A 151 -12.33 -25.66 26.82
CA LEU A 151 -12.37 -26.47 25.58
C LEU A 151 -11.19 -27.44 25.45
N ASN A 152 -9.99 -26.98 25.83
CA ASN A 152 -8.78 -27.79 25.79
C ASN A 152 -8.57 -28.38 27.18
N GLN A 153 -9.21 -29.50 27.45
CA GLN A 153 -8.96 -30.23 28.69
C GLN A 153 -7.67 -31.06 28.54
N PRO A 154 -6.81 -31.11 29.56
CA PRO A 154 -5.73 -32.09 29.58
C PRO A 154 -6.36 -33.48 29.45
N ASP A 155 -5.69 -34.37 28.72
CA ASP A 155 -6.17 -35.72 28.46
C ASP A 155 -6.52 -36.38 29.80
N SER A 156 -7.81 -36.48 30.12
CA SER A 156 -8.29 -37.01 31.41
C SER A 156 -8.17 -38.54 31.47
N ARG A 157 -7.52 -39.12 30.46
CA ARG A 157 -7.24 -40.54 30.36
C ARG A 157 -6.20 -40.88 31.42
N LEU A 158 -6.61 -41.74 32.34
CA LEU A 158 -5.69 -42.28 33.34
C LEU A 158 -4.53 -42.99 32.62
N PRO A 159 -3.27 -42.72 32.98
CA PRO A 159 -2.13 -43.38 32.37
C PRO A 159 -2.22 -44.89 32.60
N THR A 160 -2.02 -45.67 31.54
CA THR A 160 -1.97 -47.13 31.63
C THR A 160 -0.79 -47.55 32.51
N SER A 161 -0.90 -48.68 33.22
CA SER A 161 0.15 -49.22 34.10
C SER A 161 1.53 -49.24 33.43
N ASN A 162 1.62 -49.63 32.15
CA ASN A 162 2.87 -49.63 31.39
C ASN A 162 3.47 -48.23 31.19
N ALA A 163 2.63 -47.23 30.94
CA ALA A 163 3.07 -45.84 30.77
C ALA A 163 3.54 -45.25 32.10
N LEU A 164 2.95 -45.67 33.23
CA LEU A 164 3.44 -45.30 34.54
C LEU A 164 4.85 -45.86 34.72
N ILE A 165 5.05 -47.17 34.63
CA ILE A 165 6.35 -47.85 34.87
C ILE A 165 7.49 -47.24 34.04
N ALA A 166 7.23 -46.88 32.78
CA ALA A 166 8.24 -46.27 31.89
C ALA A 166 8.78 -44.91 32.39
N ASN A 167 8.02 -44.20 33.22
CA ASN A 167 8.37 -42.88 33.73
C ASN A 167 9.04 -42.92 35.12
N TRP A 168 9.24 -44.10 35.73
CA TRP A 168 9.94 -44.23 37.01
C TRP A 168 11.43 -44.46 36.75
N LYS A 169 12.27 -43.57 37.31
CA LYS A 169 13.73 -43.71 37.41
C LYS A 169 14.13 -43.73 38.88
#